data_AF-A0A432QQ26-F1
#
_entry.id   AF-A0A432QQ26-F1
#
_cell.length_a   1.000
_cell.length_b   1.000
_cell.length_c   1.000
_cell.angle_alpha   90.00
_cell.angle_beta   90.00
_cell.angle_gamma   90.00
#
_symmetry.space_group_name_H-M   'P 1'
#
loop_
_entity.id
_entity.type
_entity.pdbx_description
1 polymer ?
#
loop_
_entity_poly.entity_id
_entity_poly.type
_entity_poly.pdbx_seq_one_letter_code
_entity_poly.pdbx_strand_id
1 'polypeptide(L)'
;MRAVIWILMVLLFDVSFSPAESIEDKAISLYNNGKKTEALKLLEGADSERALRLLIDYLTWENDVDRALRKIEIYEKKFGYEPEVAFRKAQLLAWSGKTVESRKLLRELLKEKTSFFPDVVELIGFTYLWEGRKKDAEFYLSWAYDLGKSE
;
A
#
# COMPACT_ATOMS: atom_id res chain seq x y z
N MET A 1 33.90 -2.95 56.92
CA MET A 1 32.46 -2.99 56.53
C MET A 1 32.05 -1.58 56.10
N ARG A 2 31.31 -1.43 55.00
CA ARG A 2 30.94 -0.16 54.29
C ARG A 2 31.83 0.22 53.10
N ALA A 3 31.98 -0.65 52.11
CA ALA A 3 32.49 -0.23 50.79
C ALA A 3 32.09 -1.18 49.63
N VAL A 4 31.02 -1.97 49.77
CA VAL A 4 30.64 -2.97 48.73
C VAL A 4 29.21 -2.79 48.20
N ILE A 5 28.44 -1.84 48.75
CA ILE A 5 27.00 -1.72 48.43
C ILE A 5 26.71 -0.76 47.25
N TRP A 6 27.69 -0.01 46.76
CA TRP A 6 27.45 0.99 45.70
C TRP A 6 27.75 0.53 44.26
N ILE A 7 28.15 -0.74 44.05
CA ILE A 7 28.38 -1.28 42.70
C ILE A 7 27.22 -2.16 42.21
N LEU A 8 26.27 -2.53 43.09
CA LEU A 8 25.15 -3.40 42.71
C LEU A 8 23.90 -2.68 42.20
N MET A 9 23.95 -1.36 42.00
CA MET A 9 22.77 -0.55 41.64
C MET A 9 22.88 0.13 40.26
N VAL A 10 23.72 -0.40 39.38
CA VAL A 10 23.83 0.07 37.97
C VAL A 10 23.63 -1.07 36.95
N LEU A 11 23.47 -2.33 37.38
CA LEU A 11 23.27 -3.48 36.48
C LEU A 11 21.81 -3.96 36.41
N LEU A 12 20.84 -3.04 36.37
CA LEU A 12 19.43 -3.40 36.16
C LEU A 12 18.69 -2.53 35.13
N PHE A 13 19.40 -1.73 34.34
CA PHE A 13 18.81 -0.93 33.26
C PHE A 13 19.53 -1.13 31.93
N ASP A 14 19.75 -2.39 31.54
CA ASP A 14 19.92 -2.78 30.14
C ASP A 14 18.80 -3.76 29.75
N VAL A 15 17.58 -3.53 30.23
CA VAL A 15 16.41 -4.00 29.50
C VAL A 15 16.34 -3.12 28.27
N SER A 16 16.99 -3.57 27.18
CA SER A 16 16.78 -3.04 25.85
C SER A 16 15.27 -3.06 25.61
N PHE A 17 14.62 -1.91 25.78
CA PHE A 17 13.21 -1.72 25.48
C PHE A 17 13.09 -1.73 23.95
N SER A 18 13.17 -2.91 23.36
CA SER A 18 12.74 -3.09 21.98
C SER A 18 11.23 -2.86 22.02
N PRO A 19 10.71 -1.78 21.40
CA PRO A 19 9.28 -1.54 21.40
C PRO A 19 8.61 -2.80 20.85
N ALA A 20 7.59 -3.30 21.54
CA ALA A 20 6.86 -4.48 21.09
C ALA A 20 6.47 -4.27 19.62
N GLU A 21 6.87 -5.21 18.76
CA GLU A 21 6.63 -5.15 17.32
C GLU A 21 5.14 -4.88 17.06
N SER A 22 4.83 -3.83 16.29
CA SER A 22 3.44 -3.49 16.00
C SER A 22 2.77 -4.61 15.21
N ILE A 23 1.43 -4.65 15.25
CA ILE A 23 0.67 -5.65 14.48
C ILE A 23 1.00 -5.53 12.99
N GLU A 24 1.19 -4.30 12.51
CA GLU A 24 1.57 -3.96 11.15
C GLU A 24 2.97 -4.45 10.79
N ASP A 25 3.96 -4.20 11.64
CA ASP A 25 5.35 -4.63 11.38
C ASP A 25 5.45 -6.16 11.35
N LYS A 26 4.75 -6.83 12.28
CA LYS A 26 4.62 -8.29 12.28
C LYS A 26 3.92 -8.81 11.03
N ALA A 27 2.86 -8.15 10.58
CA ALA A 27 2.15 -8.52 9.36
C ALA A 27 3.05 -8.36 8.11
N ILE A 28 3.83 -7.28 8.03
CA ILE A 28 4.82 -7.05 6.98
C ILE A 28 5.86 -8.18 6.97
N SER A 29 6.40 -8.52 8.14
CA SER A 29 7.35 -9.62 8.30
C SER A 29 6.76 -10.96 7.84
N LEU A 30 5.54 -11.28 8.24
CA LEU A 30 4.85 -12.49 7.82
C LEU A 30 4.63 -12.52 6.29
N TYR A 31 4.19 -11.41 5.71
CA TYR A 31 3.92 -11.32 4.27
C TYR A 31 5.19 -11.51 3.44
N ASN A 32 6.27 -10.83 3.81
CA ASN A 32 7.57 -10.91 3.14
C ASN A 32 8.20 -12.31 3.24
N ASN A 33 7.88 -13.07 4.31
CA ASN A 33 8.30 -14.46 4.48
C ASN A 33 7.36 -15.47 3.81
N GLY A 34 6.44 -15.02 2.95
CA GLY A 34 5.51 -15.88 2.21
C GLY A 34 4.33 -16.41 3.04
N LYS A 35 4.22 -16.04 4.33
CA LYS A 35 3.11 -16.41 5.21
C LYS A 35 1.92 -15.49 5.02
N LYS A 36 1.48 -15.33 3.77
CA LYS A 36 0.48 -14.33 3.35
C LYS A 36 -0.84 -14.47 4.10
N THR A 37 -1.35 -15.68 4.26
CA THR A 37 -2.61 -15.94 4.99
C THR A 37 -2.55 -15.49 6.45
N GLU A 38 -1.42 -15.71 7.12
CA GLU A 38 -1.22 -15.27 8.51
C GLU A 38 -1.15 -13.75 8.61
N ALA A 39 -0.43 -13.11 7.68
CA ALA A 39 -0.35 -11.65 7.58
C ALA A 39 -1.73 -11.01 7.37
N LEU A 40 -2.51 -11.52 6.40
CA LEU A 40 -3.85 -11.01 6.10
C LEU A 40 -4.80 -11.18 7.29
N LYS A 41 -4.78 -12.35 7.94
CA LYS A 41 -5.60 -12.60 9.13
C LYS A 41 -5.23 -11.67 10.29
N LEU A 42 -3.94 -11.40 10.46
CA LEU A 42 -3.45 -10.50 11.49
C LEU A 42 -3.93 -9.06 11.25
N LEU A 43 -3.85 -8.57 10.01
CA LEU A 43 -4.35 -7.23 9.63
C LEU A 43 -5.88 -7.13 9.71
N GLU A 44 -6.62 -8.20 9.41
CA GLU A 44 -8.08 -8.22 9.53
C GLU A 44 -8.57 -8.04 10.98
N GLY A 45 -7.77 -8.44 11.96
CA GLY A 45 -8.08 -8.27 13.38
C GLY A 45 -7.64 -6.92 13.96
N ALA A 46 -6.93 -6.10 13.19
CA ALA A 46 -6.42 -4.81 13.64
C ALA A 46 -7.44 -3.69 13.37
N ASP A 47 -7.56 -2.74 14.31
CA ASP A 47 -8.41 -1.56 14.16
C ASP A 47 -7.57 -0.28 14.07
N SER A 48 -6.65 -0.23 13.10
CA SER A 48 -5.86 0.96 12.78
C SER A 48 -6.00 1.32 11.31
N GLU A 49 -5.88 2.61 11.00
CA GLU A 49 -5.87 3.09 9.61
C GLU A 49 -4.72 2.45 8.81
N ARG A 50 -3.53 2.39 9.41
CA ARG A 50 -2.33 1.81 8.81
C ARG A 50 -2.53 0.33 8.48
N ALA A 51 -3.11 -0.45 9.40
CA ALA A 51 -3.37 -1.86 9.15
C ALA A 51 -4.42 -2.06 8.04
N LEU A 52 -5.46 -1.23 7.99
CA LEU A 52 -6.46 -1.29 6.92
C LEU A 52 -5.85 -0.96 5.55
N ARG A 53 -4.96 0.04 5.48
CA ARG A 53 -4.22 0.36 4.25
C ARG A 53 -3.33 -0.80 3.80
N LEU A 54 -2.53 -1.38 4.70
CA LEU A 54 -1.71 -2.55 4.40
C LEU A 54 -2.55 -3.73 3.92
N LEU A 55 -3.72 -3.94 4.54
CA LEU A 55 -4.64 -5.00 4.11
C LEU A 55 -5.15 -4.74 2.69
N ILE A 56 -5.50 -3.50 2.35
CA ILE A 56 -5.90 -3.12 0.99
C ILE A 56 -4.75 -3.35 0.00
N ASP A 57 -3.52 -2.95 0.33
CA ASP A 57 -2.34 -3.18 -0.50
C ASP A 57 -2.15 -4.66 -0.78
N TYR A 58 -2.17 -5.50 0.25
CA TYR A 58 -1.90 -6.93 0.11
C TYR A 58 -3.02 -7.64 -0.64
N LEU A 59 -4.28 -7.32 -0.37
CA LEU A 59 -5.39 -7.87 -1.15
C LEU A 59 -5.33 -7.43 -2.62
N THR A 60 -4.85 -6.23 -2.88
CA THR A 60 -4.63 -5.75 -4.25
C THR A 60 -3.55 -6.56 -4.93
N TRP A 61 -2.38 -6.75 -4.32
CA TRP A 61 -1.28 -7.54 -4.90
C TRP A 61 -1.62 -9.02 -5.08
N GLU A 62 -2.43 -9.59 -4.20
CA GLU A 62 -2.97 -10.96 -4.36
C GLU A 62 -4.11 -11.03 -5.39
N ASN A 63 -4.50 -9.90 -6.00
CA ASN A 63 -5.61 -9.76 -6.94
C ASN A 63 -6.94 -10.31 -6.40
N ASP A 64 -7.15 -10.22 -5.08
CA ASP A 64 -8.40 -10.57 -4.40
C ASP A 64 -9.38 -9.38 -4.51
N VAL A 65 -9.85 -9.16 -5.74
CA VAL A 65 -10.62 -7.97 -6.14
C VAL A 65 -11.81 -7.71 -5.22
N ASP A 66 -12.58 -8.76 -4.92
CA ASP A 66 -13.80 -8.64 -4.13
C ASP A 66 -13.51 -8.23 -2.68
N ARG A 67 -12.49 -8.84 -2.04
CA ARG A 67 -12.12 -8.46 -0.66
C ARG A 67 -11.49 -7.07 -0.64
N ALA A 68 -10.61 -6.76 -1.58
CA ALA A 68 -9.94 -5.48 -1.63
C ALA A 68 -10.94 -4.32 -1.80
N LEU A 69 -11.89 -4.42 -2.73
CA LEU A 69 -12.91 -3.38 -2.94
C LEU A 69 -13.80 -3.18 -1.71
N ARG A 70 -14.17 -4.26 -1.00
CA ARG A 70 -14.92 -4.13 0.27
C ARG A 70 -14.10 -3.40 1.34
N LYS A 71 -12.79 -3.67 1.44
CA LYS A 71 -11.92 -3.00 2.41
C LYS A 71 -11.70 -1.53 2.06
N ILE A 72 -11.62 -1.19 0.78
CA ILE A 72 -11.58 0.19 0.28
C ILE A 72 -12.86 0.94 0.67
N GLU A 73 -14.05 0.34 0.48
CA GLU A 73 -15.31 0.96 0.90
C GLU A 73 -15.35 1.23 2.40
N ILE A 74 -14.85 0.29 3.22
CA ILE A 74 -14.73 0.47 4.68
C ILE A 74 -13.77 1.62 4.99
N TYR A 75 -12.61 1.69 4.32
CA TYR A 75 -11.63 2.75 4.50
C TYR A 75 -12.22 4.13 4.17
N GLU A 76 -12.82 4.27 2.98
CA GLU A 76 -13.44 5.52 2.51
C GLU A 76 -14.52 6.02 3.48
N LYS A 77 -15.31 5.11 4.07
CA LYS A 77 -16.33 5.45 5.07
C LYS A 77 -15.74 5.89 6.42
N LYS A 78 -14.64 5.28 6.86
CA LYS A 78 -14.07 5.49 8.20
C LYS A 78 -13.07 6.64 8.25
N PHE A 79 -12.23 6.76 7.22
CA PHE A 79 -11.09 7.68 7.18
C PHE A 79 -11.20 8.74 6.07
N GLY A 80 -12.13 8.56 5.13
CA GLY A 80 -12.33 9.48 4.02
C GLY A 80 -11.47 9.16 2.81
N TYR A 81 -11.32 10.15 1.93
CA TYR A 81 -10.56 10.02 0.69
C TYR A 81 -9.05 10.05 0.97
N GLU A 82 -8.33 9.09 0.39
CA GLU A 82 -6.87 9.06 0.39
C GLU A 82 -6.37 8.62 -1.01
N PRO A 83 -5.38 9.32 -1.61
CA PRO A 83 -4.99 9.07 -3.00
C PRO A 83 -4.39 7.69 -3.29
N GLU A 84 -3.62 7.12 -2.37
CA GLU A 84 -3.00 5.80 -2.54
C GLU A 84 -4.07 4.69 -2.53
N VAL A 85 -5.09 4.79 -1.67
CA VAL A 85 -6.25 3.89 -1.62
C VAL A 85 -7.08 4.04 -2.89
N ALA A 86 -7.28 5.26 -3.38
CA ALA A 86 -7.92 5.49 -4.67
C ALA A 86 -7.10 4.89 -5.83
N PHE A 87 -5.76 4.95 -5.77
CA PHE A 87 -4.90 4.31 -6.76
C PHE A 87 -5.02 2.77 -6.72
N ARG A 88 -5.07 2.16 -5.54
CA ARG A 88 -5.35 0.71 -5.40
C ARG A 88 -6.69 0.32 -6.00
N LYS A 89 -7.74 1.12 -5.78
CA LYS A 89 -9.04 0.94 -6.44
C LYS A 89 -8.92 0.98 -7.96
N ALA A 90 -8.16 1.94 -8.50
CA ALA A 90 -7.92 2.04 -9.93
C ALA A 90 -7.15 0.83 -10.50
N GLN A 91 -6.16 0.31 -9.77
CA GLN A 91 -5.43 -0.92 -10.13
C GLN A 91 -6.37 -2.13 -10.22
N LEU A 92 -7.19 -2.35 -9.21
CA LEU A 92 -8.18 -3.43 -9.19
C LEU A 92 -9.18 -3.32 -10.35
N LEU A 93 -9.67 -2.11 -10.64
CA LEU A 93 -10.55 -1.86 -11.79
C LEU A 93 -9.83 -2.17 -13.10
N ALA A 94 -8.56 -1.79 -13.24
CA ALA A 94 -7.77 -2.06 -14.43
C ALA A 94 -7.58 -3.57 -14.65
N TRP A 95 -7.13 -4.29 -13.62
CA TRP A 95 -6.84 -5.72 -13.68
C TRP A 95 -8.09 -6.60 -13.82
N SER A 96 -9.25 -6.10 -13.39
CA SER A 96 -10.55 -6.76 -13.61
C SER A 96 -11.18 -6.43 -14.98
N GLY A 97 -10.45 -5.74 -15.87
CA GLY A 97 -10.91 -5.39 -17.21
C GLY A 97 -11.84 -4.18 -17.27
N LYS A 98 -12.10 -3.51 -16.14
CA LYS A 98 -12.88 -2.26 -16.06
C LYS A 98 -11.99 -1.04 -16.32
N THR A 99 -11.25 -1.10 -17.42
CA THR A 99 -10.24 -0.13 -17.86
C THR A 99 -10.79 1.30 -18.00
N VAL A 100 -12.03 1.48 -18.47
CA VAL A 100 -12.67 2.79 -18.59
C VAL A 100 -12.89 3.44 -17.22
N GLU A 101 -13.40 2.68 -16.26
CA GLU A 101 -13.64 3.16 -14.88
C GLU A 101 -12.33 3.45 -14.17
N SER A 102 -11.34 2.56 -14.34
CA SER A 102 -9.98 2.77 -13.85
C SER A 102 -9.39 4.08 -14.37
N ARG A 103 -9.41 4.31 -15.69
CA ARG A 103 -8.90 5.56 -16.28
C ARG A 103 -9.62 6.81 -15.79
N LYS A 104 -10.93 6.72 -15.52
CA LYS A 104 -11.67 7.86 -14.95
C LYS A 104 -11.08 8.25 -13.59
N LEU A 105 -10.85 7.28 -12.71
CA LEU A 105 -10.26 7.51 -11.39
C LEU A 105 -8.80 7.99 -11.50
N LEU A 106 -7.99 7.38 -12.37
CA LEU A 106 -6.60 7.79 -12.59
C LEU A 106 -6.48 9.23 -13.11
N ARG A 107 -7.41 9.68 -13.96
CA ARG A 107 -7.42 11.08 -14.43
C ARG A 107 -7.75 12.08 -13.33
N GLU A 108 -8.50 11.69 -12.30
CA GLU A 108 -8.68 12.53 -11.12
C GLU A 108 -7.37 12.57 -10.30
N LEU A 109 -6.74 11.41 -10.07
CA LEU A 109 -5.44 11.32 -9.39
C LEU A 109 -4.33 12.13 -10.09
N LEU A 110 -4.32 12.20 -11.43
CA LEU A 110 -3.37 13.04 -12.16
C LEU A 110 -3.49 14.54 -11.81
N LYS A 111 -4.67 15.02 -11.40
CA LYS A 111 -4.84 16.43 -11.02
C LYS A 111 -4.20 16.74 -9.68
N GLU A 112 -3.98 15.73 -8.85
CA GLU A 112 -3.50 15.86 -7.47
C GLU A 112 -1.97 15.86 -7.36
N LYS A 113 -1.24 15.53 -8.43
CA LYS A 113 0.23 15.48 -8.48
C LYS A 113 0.82 14.70 -7.30
N THR A 114 0.32 13.49 -7.08
CA THR A 114 0.77 12.59 -6.01
C THR A 114 2.24 12.20 -6.17
N SER A 115 2.88 11.71 -5.11
CA SER A 115 4.27 11.23 -5.18
C SER A 115 4.44 10.05 -6.16
N PHE A 116 3.42 9.18 -6.25
CA PHE A 116 3.34 8.06 -7.18
C PHE A 116 2.74 8.46 -8.55
N PHE A 117 2.82 9.74 -8.91
CA PHE A 117 2.31 10.25 -10.19
C PHE A 117 2.83 9.47 -11.41
N PRO A 118 4.11 9.06 -11.49
CA PRO A 118 4.58 8.21 -12.58
C PRO A 118 3.78 6.90 -12.73
N ASP A 119 3.46 6.24 -11.61
CA ASP A 119 2.68 4.99 -11.60
C ASP A 119 1.24 5.20 -12.09
N VAL A 120 0.65 6.36 -11.79
CA VAL A 120 -0.68 6.75 -12.30
C VAL A 120 -0.66 6.86 -13.82
N VAL A 121 0.34 7.55 -14.37
CA VAL A 121 0.51 7.75 -15.81
C VAL A 121 0.77 6.40 -16.49
N GLU A 122 1.63 5.57 -15.91
CA GLU A 122 1.97 4.25 -16.42
C GLU A 122 0.74 3.34 -16.51
N LEU A 123 -0.07 3.28 -15.44
CA LEU A 123 -1.27 2.47 -15.40
C LEU A 123 -2.31 2.93 -16.45
N ILE A 124 -2.45 4.24 -16.70
CA ILE A 124 -3.29 4.73 -17.81
C ILE A 124 -2.77 4.16 -19.14
N GLY A 125 -1.46 4.21 -19.37
CA GLY A 125 -0.83 3.63 -20.56
C GLY A 125 -1.14 2.15 -20.74
N PHE A 126 -0.98 1.35 -19.67
CA PHE A 126 -1.31 -0.08 -19.70
C PHE A 126 -2.79 -0.34 -20.00
N THR A 127 -3.72 0.44 -19.44
CA THR A 127 -5.15 0.23 -19.74
C THR A 127 -5.47 0.46 -21.22
N TYR A 128 -4.78 1.38 -21.90
CA TYR A 128 -4.94 1.55 -23.35
C TYR A 128 -4.26 0.44 -24.14
N LEU A 129 -3.10 -0.03 -23.67
CA LEU A 129 -2.38 -1.12 -24.30
C LEU A 129 -3.22 -2.41 -24.31
N TRP A 130 -3.85 -2.76 -23.19
CA TRP A 130 -4.72 -3.93 -23.07
C TRP A 130 -5.97 -3.85 -23.96
N GLU A 131 -6.46 -2.65 -24.26
CA GLU A 131 -7.55 -2.41 -25.23
C GLU A 131 -7.08 -2.37 -26.70
N GLY A 132 -5.78 -2.55 -26.97
CA GLY A 132 -5.23 -2.44 -28.32
C GLY A 132 -5.10 -1.00 -28.85
N ARG A 133 -5.32 0.01 -28.00
CA ARG A 133 -5.21 1.44 -28.34
C ARG A 133 -3.76 1.91 -28.30
N LYS A 134 -2.95 1.40 -29.23
CA LYS A 134 -1.49 1.54 -29.23
C LYS A 134 -0.99 2.99 -29.19
N LYS A 135 -1.61 3.91 -29.95
CA LYS A 135 -1.19 5.32 -29.97
C LYS A 135 -1.37 6.02 -28.63
N ASP A 136 -2.50 5.77 -27.96
CA ASP A 136 -2.76 6.32 -26.64
C ASP A 136 -1.79 5.71 -25.61
N ALA A 137 -1.59 4.39 -25.68
CA ALA A 137 -0.64 3.68 -24.81
C ALA A 137 0.79 4.24 -24.96
N GLU A 138 1.27 4.42 -26.19
CA GLU A 138 2.60 4.96 -26.49
C GLU A 138 2.80 6.36 -25.88
N PHE A 139 1.80 7.23 -25.99
CA PHE A 139 1.85 8.56 -25.39
C PHE A 139 2.03 8.49 -23.85
N TYR A 140 1.17 7.73 -23.17
CA TYR A 140 1.20 7.66 -21.71
C TYR A 140 2.45 6.91 -21.18
N LEU A 141 2.83 5.80 -21.81
CA LEU A 141 4.00 5.03 -21.36
C LEU A 141 5.31 5.79 -21.61
N SER A 142 5.42 6.55 -22.70
CA SER A 142 6.58 7.43 -22.92
C SER A 142 6.63 8.55 -21.88
N TRP A 143 5.48 9.13 -21.55
CA TRP A 143 5.39 10.15 -20.49
C TRP A 143 5.82 9.59 -19.13
N ALA A 144 5.33 8.41 -18.74
CA ALA A 144 5.74 7.74 -17.49
C ALA A 144 7.25 7.49 -17.45
N TYR A 145 7.82 7.01 -18.56
CA TYR A 145 9.26 6.79 -18.69
C TYR A 145 10.09 8.07 -18.53
N ASP A 146 9.66 9.17 -19.13
CA ASP A 146 10.35 10.46 -19.01
C ASP A 146 10.27 11.02 -17.57
N LEU A 147 9.15 10.80 -16.88
CA LEU A 147 9.01 11.16 -15.47
C LEU A 147 9.99 10.38 -14.59
N GLY A 148 10.10 9.06 -14.78
CA GLY A 148 11.01 8.21 -14.00
C GLY A 148 12.50 8.48 -14.23
N LYS A 149 12.88 9.18 -15.30
CA LYS A 149 14.26 9.67 -15.51
C LYS A 149 14.60 10.93 -14.74
N SER A 150 13.59 11.66 -14.27
CA SER A 150 13.76 12.96 -13.63
C SER A 150 13.87 12.89 -12.11
N GLU A 151 13.74 11.69 -11.54
CA GLU A 151 13.95 11.35 -10.12
C GLU A 151 15.37 10.85 -9.85
#